data_AF-A0A453KHE2-F1
#
_entry.id   AF-A0A453KHE2-F1
#
_cell.length_a   1.000
_cell.length_b   1.000
_cell.length_c   1.000
_cell.angle_alpha   90.00
_cell.angle_beta   90.00
_cell.angle_gamma   90.00
#
_symmetry.space_group_name_H-M   'P 1'
#
loop_
_entity.id
_entity.type
_entity.pdbx_description
1 polymer ?
#
loop_
_entity_poly.entity_id
_entity_poly.type
_entity_poly.pdbx_seq_one_letter_code
_entity_poly.pdbx_strand_id
1 'polypeptide(L)'
;LIMAAKTGGAVQVHKNDTVKRTAMARTGLGREGKPIRLLSNHFAVKLSGIDAVFYQYSVSIKSDDDQVVEGKGIGRKVIDKMLQTYSSELAGKDFAYDGEKCLFTVGPLPQNNFEFTVIMEETSARAVGGSPGHESPGPGDKKRVKRSHLPKQFVVGISYAARIPLRSVALALQGSDSDHAQDALRVLDIVLRQQQAKRGCLLVRQSFFSDDSRNLVDLTGGVSGCRGLHSSFRTTMNGLSLNMDVSTTMIVTPGPVVNFLLTNQNVRDVRDIDWPKAKRMLKNLRVKATHNNMEFKIIGLSDQPCSRQTFPMKVRSGSSEGQTVDITVEEYFKSKQVFLEKPYLPCLDVGKPKRPNYLPIELGNMISLQRYTKALSSQQRTTLVEKSRQKPQDRMRVVTDVGLLTSVEMLQLLVSSLATDMQFTGSKK
;
A
#
# COMPACT_ATOMS: atom_id res chain seq x y z
N LEU A 1 -10.82 -58.97 -23.50
CA LEU A 1 -9.73 -58.90 -24.49
C LEU A 1 -10.34 -58.40 -25.80
N ILE A 2 -9.97 -57.20 -26.23
CA ILE A 2 -9.71 -56.77 -27.62
C ILE A 2 -9.63 -55.24 -27.57
N MET A 3 -8.43 -54.77 -27.89
CA MET A 3 -7.99 -53.40 -27.97
C MET A 3 -8.67 -52.67 -29.12
N ALA A 4 -9.05 -51.41 -28.92
CA ALA A 4 -9.28 -50.47 -30.01
C ALA A 4 -8.29 -49.31 -29.87
N ALA A 5 -7.33 -49.28 -30.78
CA ALA A 5 -6.25 -48.32 -30.86
C ALA A 5 -6.78 -46.90 -31.14
N LYS A 6 -6.43 -45.95 -30.28
CA LYS A 6 -6.56 -44.51 -30.56
C LYS A 6 -5.39 -44.08 -31.46
N THR A 7 -5.67 -43.88 -32.74
CA THR A 7 -4.77 -43.18 -33.65
C THR A 7 -4.80 -41.68 -33.32
N GLY A 8 -3.64 -41.16 -32.93
CA GLY A 8 -3.44 -39.73 -32.66
C GLY A 8 -3.37 -38.95 -33.97
N GLY A 9 -4.41 -38.18 -34.26
CA GLY A 9 -4.36 -37.07 -35.20
C GLY A 9 -4.09 -35.78 -34.42
N ALA A 10 -2.90 -35.21 -34.58
CA ALA A 10 -2.57 -33.88 -34.08
C ALA A 10 -3.40 -32.85 -34.86
N VAL A 11 -4.51 -32.41 -34.30
CA VAL A 11 -5.23 -31.24 -34.81
C VAL A 11 -4.40 -30.01 -34.45
N GLN A 12 -3.64 -29.51 -35.43
CA GLN A 12 -3.10 -28.16 -35.36
C GLN A 12 -4.27 -27.18 -35.25
N VAL A 13 -4.47 -26.65 -34.04
CA VAL A 13 -5.33 -25.50 -33.83
C VAL A 13 -4.63 -24.31 -34.50
N HIS A 14 -5.00 -24.03 -35.75
CA HIS A 14 -4.70 -22.75 -36.37
C HIS A 14 -5.26 -21.66 -35.47
N LYS A 15 -4.37 -20.88 -34.83
CA LYS A 15 -4.73 -19.62 -34.20
C LYS A 15 -5.25 -18.72 -35.31
N ASN A 16 -6.57 -18.64 -35.45
CA ASN A 16 -7.20 -17.65 -36.32
C ASN A 16 -6.65 -16.27 -35.94
N ASP A 17 -6.12 -15.57 -36.94
CA ASP A 17 -5.75 -14.16 -36.86
C ASP A 17 -6.93 -13.38 -36.29
N THR A 18 -6.81 -12.97 -35.03
CA THR A 18 -7.76 -12.03 -34.42
C THR A 18 -7.66 -10.71 -35.17
N VAL A 19 -8.59 -10.47 -36.08
CA VAL A 19 -8.76 -9.18 -36.77
C VAL A 19 -8.76 -8.06 -35.73
N LYS A 20 -7.76 -7.18 -35.79
CA LYS A 20 -7.63 -6.01 -34.91
C LYS A 20 -8.74 -5.02 -35.25
N ARG A 21 -9.90 -5.16 -34.58
CA ARG A 21 -11.03 -4.24 -34.72
C ARG A 21 -10.69 -2.91 -34.07
N THR A 22 -10.80 -1.81 -34.81
CA THR A 22 -10.63 -0.44 -34.31
C THR A 22 -11.98 0.17 -33.96
N ALA A 23 -11.99 1.14 -33.05
CA ALA A 23 -13.21 1.88 -32.72
C ALA A 23 -13.61 2.76 -33.91
N MET A 24 -14.91 2.85 -34.20
CA MET A 24 -15.41 3.76 -35.25
C MET A 24 -15.30 5.21 -34.78
N ALA A 25 -14.85 6.10 -35.67
CA ALA A 25 -14.85 7.53 -35.43
C ALA A 25 -16.28 8.05 -35.21
N ARG A 26 -16.43 9.04 -34.31
CA ARG A 26 -17.70 9.71 -34.07
C ARG A 26 -18.12 10.49 -35.33
N THR A 27 -19.29 10.19 -35.87
CA THR A 27 -19.82 10.82 -37.10
C THR A 27 -20.29 12.26 -36.92
N GLY A 28 -20.62 12.67 -35.69
CA GLY A 28 -21.05 14.03 -35.38
C GLY A 28 -21.53 14.22 -33.93
N LEU A 29 -21.97 15.43 -33.62
CA LEU A 29 -22.64 15.77 -32.36
C LEU A 29 -24.16 15.67 -32.53
N GLY A 30 -24.86 15.15 -31.52
CA GLY A 30 -26.33 15.13 -31.49
C GLY A 30 -26.91 16.55 -31.42
N ARG A 31 -28.09 16.76 -32.00
CA ARG A 31 -28.75 18.08 -32.10
C ARG A 31 -30.16 18.12 -31.50
N GLU A 32 -30.69 16.98 -31.08
CA GLU A 32 -32.04 16.88 -30.52
C GLU A 32 -32.06 17.19 -29.01
N GLY A 33 -33.21 17.65 -28.52
CA GLY A 33 -33.45 17.93 -27.11
C GLY A 33 -33.28 19.41 -26.73
N LYS A 34 -33.68 19.75 -25.51
CA LYS A 34 -33.52 21.11 -24.95
C LYS A 34 -32.09 21.24 -24.38
N PRO A 35 -31.32 22.27 -24.75
CA PRO A 35 -30.00 22.51 -24.18
C PRO A 35 -30.05 22.70 -22.66
N ILE A 36 -29.07 22.12 -21.95
CA ILE A 36 -28.94 22.27 -20.50
C ILE A 36 -27.47 22.51 -20.13
N ARG A 37 -27.26 23.42 -19.19
CA ARG A 37 -25.92 23.68 -18.63
C ARG A 37 -25.61 22.64 -17.57
N LEU A 38 -24.51 21.93 -17.75
CA LEU A 38 -24.04 20.93 -16.79
C LEU A 38 -22.63 21.28 -16.31
N LEU A 39 -22.37 20.88 -15.07
CA LEU A 39 -21.04 20.81 -14.51
C LEU A 39 -20.61 19.35 -14.49
N SER A 40 -19.35 19.10 -14.83
CA SER A 40 -18.77 17.75 -14.76
C SER A 40 -17.56 17.76 -13.85
N ASN A 41 -17.31 16.67 -13.16
CA ASN A 41 -16.18 16.46 -12.26
C ASN A 41 -14.85 16.24 -12.99
N HIS A 42 -14.76 16.85 -14.17
CA HIS A 42 -13.61 16.92 -15.05
C HIS A 42 -12.99 18.31 -14.93
N PHE A 43 -11.79 18.35 -14.36
CA PHE A 43 -11.00 19.55 -14.15
C PHE A 43 -10.03 19.72 -15.33
N ALA A 44 -9.89 20.92 -15.85
CA ALA A 44 -9.05 21.17 -17.02
C ALA A 44 -7.56 21.18 -16.62
N VAL A 45 -6.73 20.48 -17.39
CA VAL A 45 -5.29 20.38 -17.12
C VAL A 45 -4.53 20.99 -18.28
N LYS A 46 -3.66 21.96 -17.96
CA LYS A 46 -2.71 22.53 -18.92
C LYS A 46 -1.35 21.86 -18.73
N LEU A 47 -0.92 21.15 -19.77
CA LEU A 47 0.45 20.64 -19.85
C LEU A 47 1.36 21.78 -20.32
N SER A 48 2.33 22.19 -19.49
CA SER A 48 3.50 22.94 -19.98
C SER A 48 4.69 21.98 -20.11
N GLY A 49 5.53 22.19 -21.12
CA GLY A 49 6.61 21.24 -21.47
C GLY A 49 6.13 20.01 -22.24
N ILE A 50 5.31 20.19 -23.28
CA ILE A 50 4.76 19.11 -24.12
C ILE A 50 5.84 18.25 -24.80
N ASP A 51 7.03 18.81 -24.99
CA ASP A 51 8.19 18.13 -25.57
C ASP A 51 8.96 17.29 -24.55
N ALA A 52 8.52 17.27 -23.29
CA ALA A 52 9.08 16.38 -22.29
C ALA A 52 8.90 14.91 -22.70
N VAL A 53 9.88 14.10 -22.33
CA VAL A 53 9.88 12.66 -22.56
C VAL A 53 10.06 11.97 -21.21
N PHE A 54 9.12 11.11 -20.87
CA PHE A 54 9.25 10.22 -19.74
C PHE A 54 10.13 9.03 -20.12
N TYR A 55 10.98 8.62 -19.19
CA TYR A 55 11.81 7.43 -19.33
C TYR A 55 11.30 6.39 -18.35
N GLN A 56 10.96 5.21 -18.86
CA GLN A 56 10.51 4.07 -18.08
C GLN A 56 11.71 3.16 -17.77
N TYR A 57 11.79 2.75 -16.52
CA TYR A 57 12.75 1.79 -16.01
C TYR A 57 12.01 0.62 -15.34
N SER A 58 12.50 -0.59 -15.55
CA SER A 58 12.10 -1.79 -14.83
C SER A 58 12.85 -1.86 -13.50
N VAL A 59 12.12 -2.14 -12.42
CA VAL A 59 12.63 -2.26 -11.06
C VAL A 59 12.50 -3.70 -10.60
N SER A 60 13.58 -4.23 -10.03
CA SER A 60 13.61 -5.51 -9.32
C SER A 60 14.12 -5.31 -7.90
N ILE A 61 13.45 -5.92 -6.92
CA ILE A 61 13.85 -5.84 -5.51
C ILE A 61 13.97 -7.25 -4.98
N LYS A 62 15.18 -7.61 -4.57
CA LYS A 62 15.52 -8.91 -4.00
C LYS A 62 16.00 -8.76 -2.57
N SER A 63 15.64 -9.71 -1.70
CA SER A 63 16.15 -9.78 -0.33
C SER A 63 17.42 -10.64 -0.25
N ASP A 64 18.11 -10.61 0.90
CA ASP A 64 19.32 -11.40 1.16
C ASP A 64 19.18 -12.92 0.89
N ASP A 65 17.97 -13.47 0.99
CA ASP A 65 17.69 -14.88 0.70
C ASP A 65 17.36 -15.12 -0.81
N ASP A 66 17.67 -14.16 -1.69
CA ASP A 66 17.33 -14.09 -3.13
C ASP A 66 15.83 -14.24 -3.44
N GLN A 67 14.98 -14.11 -2.42
CA GLN A 67 13.53 -14.12 -2.57
C GLN A 67 13.06 -12.76 -3.08
N VAL A 68 12.22 -12.78 -4.13
CA VAL A 68 11.55 -11.60 -4.66
C VAL A 68 10.61 -11.04 -3.60
N VAL A 69 10.77 -9.75 -3.31
CA VAL A 69 9.96 -9.09 -2.28
C VAL A 69 8.58 -8.77 -2.84
N GLU A 70 7.63 -9.69 -2.69
CA GLU A 70 6.24 -9.47 -3.09
C GLU A 70 5.46 -8.75 -1.98
N GLY A 71 5.31 -7.43 -2.10
CA GLY A 71 4.50 -6.65 -1.16
C GLY A 71 4.38 -5.17 -1.53
N LYS A 72 3.16 -4.72 -1.85
CA LYS A 72 2.84 -3.37 -2.39
C LYS A 72 3.27 -2.17 -1.51
N GLY A 73 3.76 -2.40 -0.29
CA GLY A 73 4.16 -1.33 0.64
C GLY A 73 5.66 -1.25 0.94
N ILE A 74 6.39 -2.38 0.94
CA ILE A 74 7.82 -2.36 1.29
C ILE A 74 8.68 -1.85 0.13
N GLY A 75 8.30 -2.15 -1.12
CA GLY A 75 9.04 -1.68 -2.29
C GLY A 75 9.19 -0.15 -2.31
N ARG A 76 8.13 0.60 -1.98
CA ARG A 76 8.20 2.06 -1.88
C ARG A 76 9.20 2.54 -0.82
N LYS A 77 9.18 1.94 0.37
CA LYS A 77 10.13 2.27 1.43
C LYS A 77 11.58 1.98 1.04
N VAL A 78 11.82 0.86 0.35
CA VAL A 78 13.14 0.50 -0.17
C VAL A 78 13.61 1.53 -1.21
N ILE A 79 12.75 1.89 -2.17
CA ILE A 79 13.07 2.86 -3.22
C ILE A 79 13.26 4.27 -2.64
N ASP A 80 12.45 4.69 -1.67
CA ASP A 80 12.64 5.98 -1.00
C ASP A 80 13.98 6.03 -0.27
N LYS A 81 14.38 4.95 0.42
CA LYS A 81 15.68 4.85 1.08
C LYS A 81 16.84 4.82 0.07
N MET A 82 16.68 4.10 -1.03
CA MET A 82 17.64 4.08 -2.13
C MET A 82 17.87 5.50 -2.67
N LEU A 83 16.80 6.26 -2.94
CA LEU A 83 16.91 7.62 -3.44
C LEU A 83 17.61 8.55 -2.43
N GLN A 84 17.32 8.40 -1.13
CA GLN A 84 18.02 9.16 -0.09
C GLN A 84 19.53 8.87 -0.04
N THR A 85 19.93 7.61 -0.28
CA THR A 85 21.34 7.19 -0.20
C THR A 85 22.11 7.46 -1.49
N TYR A 86 21.50 7.28 -2.65
CA TYR A 86 22.16 7.25 -3.97
C TYR A 86 21.70 8.38 -4.91
N SER A 87 21.15 9.47 -4.37
CA SER A 87 20.63 10.60 -5.15
C SER A 87 21.63 11.17 -6.17
N SER A 88 22.91 11.27 -5.78
CA SER A 88 23.98 11.80 -6.65
C SER A 88 24.26 10.91 -7.86
N GLU A 89 24.28 9.58 -7.69
CA GLU A 89 24.46 8.61 -8.79
C GLU A 89 23.29 8.64 -9.78
N LEU A 90 22.14 9.09 -9.30
CA LEU A 90 20.90 9.27 -10.05
C LEU A 90 20.72 10.70 -10.57
N ALA A 91 21.79 11.52 -10.57
CA ALA A 91 21.80 12.92 -11.00
C ALA A 91 20.77 13.82 -10.29
N GLY A 92 20.43 13.51 -9.03
CA GLY A 92 19.49 14.28 -8.23
C GLY A 92 18.06 14.25 -8.77
N LYS A 93 17.71 13.26 -9.60
CA LYS A 93 16.38 13.17 -10.20
C LYS A 93 15.33 12.65 -9.24
N ASP A 94 14.16 13.28 -9.27
CA ASP A 94 12.94 12.74 -8.68
C ASP A 94 12.31 11.67 -9.58
N PHE A 95 11.57 10.74 -8.94
CA PHE A 95 10.95 9.60 -9.59
C PHE A 95 9.49 9.38 -9.20
N ALA A 96 8.76 8.70 -10.09
CA ALA A 96 7.48 8.09 -9.78
C ALA A 96 7.59 6.58 -9.89
N TYR A 97 7.25 5.88 -8.82
CA TYR A 97 7.30 4.43 -8.74
C TYR A 97 5.90 3.86 -8.59
N ASP A 98 5.54 2.91 -9.46
CA ASP A 98 4.23 2.27 -9.46
C ASP A 98 3.99 1.38 -8.22
N GLY A 99 5.06 1.09 -7.46
CA GLY A 99 5.03 0.25 -6.26
C GLY A 99 5.28 -1.22 -6.52
N GLU A 100 5.55 -1.57 -7.78
CA GLU A 100 5.73 -2.93 -8.25
C GLU A 100 7.00 -2.99 -9.11
N LYS A 101 6.91 -2.74 -10.43
CA LYS A 101 8.00 -3.02 -11.37
C LYS A 101 8.41 -1.81 -12.22
N CYS A 102 7.69 -0.70 -12.19
CA CYS A 102 7.96 0.41 -13.10
C CYS A 102 8.30 1.68 -12.34
N LEU A 103 9.43 2.28 -12.71
CA LEU A 103 9.88 3.59 -12.26
C LEU A 103 9.95 4.55 -13.46
N PHE A 104 9.55 5.79 -13.25
CA PHE A 104 9.48 6.81 -14.29
C PHE A 104 10.23 8.08 -13.88
N THR A 105 10.92 8.68 -14.84
CA THR A 105 11.70 9.91 -14.68
C THR A 105 11.37 10.89 -15.81
N VAL A 106 11.56 12.19 -15.58
CA VAL A 106 11.61 13.17 -16.68
C VAL A 106 13.05 13.27 -17.19
N GLY A 107 13.25 12.96 -18.47
CA GLY A 107 14.57 12.80 -19.07
C GLY A 107 15.33 11.55 -18.58
N PRO A 108 16.43 11.16 -19.26
CA PRO A 108 17.17 9.94 -18.95
C PRO A 108 17.93 10.01 -17.62
N LEU A 109 18.10 8.88 -16.94
CA LEU A 109 19.11 8.67 -15.91
C LEU A 109 20.52 8.63 -16.53
N PRO A 110 21.60 8.83 -15.73
CA PRO A 110 22.98 8.81 -16.24
C PRO A 110 23.41 7.51 -16.92
N GLN A 111 22.79 6.39 -16.53
CA GLN A 111 23.08 5.05 -17.07
C GLN A 111 21.77 4.31 -17.38
N ASN A 112 21.88 3.25 -18.18
CA ASN A 112 20.73 2.40 -18.51
C ASN A 112 20.47 1.35 -17.45
N ASN A 113 21.48 0.91 -16.70
CA ASN A 113 21.33 -0.14 -15.69
C ASN A 113 22.03 0.28 -14.40
N PHE A 114 21.39 0.01 -13.27
CA PHE A 114 21.93 0.24 -11.94
C PHE A 114 21.66 -0.96 -11.05
N GLU A 115 22.56 -1.19 -10.12
CA GLU A 115 22.36 -2.14 -9.02
C GLU A 115 22.77 -1.46 -7.72
N PHE A 116 21.81 -1.35 -6.80
CA PHE A 116 22.01 -0.70 -5.50
C PHE A 116 21.82 -1.70 -4.37
N THR A 117 22.68 -1.59 -3.37
CA THR A 117 22.53 -2.33 -2.11
C THR A 117 21.88 -1.43 -1.07
N VAL A 118 20.59 -1.61 -0.83
CA VAL A 118 19.82 -0.81 0.11
C VAL A 118 19.76 -1.51 1.45
N ILE A 119 20.36 -0.89 2.45
CA ILE A 119 20.34 -1.36 3.82
C ILE A 119 19.17 -0.69 4.54
N MET A 120 18.14 -1.49 4.87
CA MET A 120 17.03 -1.03 5.68
C MET A 120 17.29 -1.35 7.15
N GLU A 121 17.45 -0.28 7.94
CA GLU A 121 17.23 -0.35 9.37
C GLU A 121 15.77 -0.69 9.60
N GLU A 122 15.49 -1.76 10.35
CA GLU A 122 14.11 -2.12 10.65
C GLU A 122 13.47 -1.01 11.50
N THR A 123 12.55 -0.24 10.92
CA THR A 123 11.43 0.35 11.69
C THR A 123 10.35 -0.69 12.00
N SER A 124 10.52 -1.95 11.55
CA SER A 124 9.99 -3.12 12.25
C SER A 124 10.89 -3.45 13.44
N ALA A 125 10.94 -2.55 14.42
CA ALA A 125 11.97 -2.48 15.45
C ALA A 125 12.21 -3.78 16.23
N ARG A 126 12.90 -4.79 15.70
CA ARG A 126 13.33 -5.97 16.47
C ARG A 126 14.24 -5.48 17.60
N ALA A 127 13.65 -5.10 18.72
CA ALA A 127 14.33 -4.79 19.96
C ALA A 127 14.36 -6.08 20.77
N VAL A 128 15.49 -6.79 20.67
CA VAL A 128 15.94 -7.58 21.81
C VAL A 128 16.51 -6.55 22.79
N GLY A 129 15.80 -6.34 23.90
CA GLY A 129 16.19 -5.37 24.90
C GLY A 129 17.63 -5.59 25.41
N GLY A 130 18.39 -4.51 25.48
CA GLY A 130 19.66 -4.41 26.18
C GLY A 130 19.91 -2.95 26.54
N SER A 131 19.83 -2.63 27.83
CA SER A 131 20.19 -1.32 28.38
C SER A 131 21.69 -1.03 28.19
N PRO A 132 22.11 0.25 28.21
CA PRO A 132 23.50 0.65 27.98
C PRO A 132 24.33 0.45 29.25
N GLY A 133 25.26 -0.50 29.22
CA GLY A 133 26.32 -0.68 30.22
C GLY A 133 27.64 -0.19 29.64
N HIS A 134 28.25 0.74 30.35
CA HIS A 134 29.52 1.40 30.06
C HIS A 134 30.65 0.40 30.26
N GLU A 135 31.45 0.05 29.23
CA GLU A 135 32.83 -0.44 29.38
C GLU A 135 33.53 -0.66 28.02
N SER A 136 34.80 -0.22 27.96
CA SER A 136 35.67 -0.19 26.77
C SER A 136 36.06 -1.60 26.27
N PRO A 137 36.25 -1.80 24.95
CA PRO A 137 36.52 -3.13 24.40
C PRO A 137 38.01 -3.50 24.45
N GLY A 138 38.32 -4.64 25.08
CA GLY A 138 39.60 -5.35 24.93
C GLY A 138 39.65 -6.20 23.64
N PRO A 139 40.85 -6.51 23.11
CA PRO A 139 41.00 -7.09 21.78
C PRO A 139 41.05 -8.62 21.85
N GLY A 140 40.04 -9.27 21.28
CA GLY A 140 40.13 -10.70 20.94
C GLY A 140 38.89 -11.50 21.27
N ASP A 141 37.88 -11.45 20.39
CA ASP A 141 37.01 -12.61 20.15
C ASP A 141 36.25 -12.46 18.83
N LYS A 142 36.92 -12.89 17.75
CA LYS A 142 36.31 -13.08 16.43
C LYS A 142 35.69 -14.47 16.38
N LYS A 143 34.44 -14.63 16.84
CA LYS A 143 33.45 -15.56 16.23
C LYS A 143 32.07 -15.48 16.91
N ARG A 144 31.13 -14.89 16.17
CA ARG A 144 29.70 -15.27 16.07
C ARG A 144 28.77 -14.95 17.25
N VAL A 145 28.68 -13.67 17.64
CA VAL A 145 27.51 -13.14 18.38
C VAL A 145 27.11 -11.77 17.82
N LYS A 146 26.15 -11.74 16.86
CA LYS A 146 25.32 -10.55 16.52
C LYS A 146 24.31 -10.93 15.43
N ARG A 147 23.14 -11.46 15.77
CA ARG A 147 22.02 -11.64 14.82
C ARG A 147 20.67 -11.39 15.50
N SER A 148 20.41 -10.18 15.97
CA SER A 148 19.03 -9.73 16.26
C SER A 148 18.70 -8.32 15.79
N HIS A 149 19.68 -7.57 15.27
CA HIS A 149 19.50 -6.25 14.64
C HIS A 149 20.23 -6.17 13.29
N LEU A 150 20.36 -7.28 12.56
CA LEU A 150 20.97 -7.19 11.25
C LEU A 150 20.02 -6.36 10.37
N PRO A 151 20.49 -5.23 9.83
CA PRO A 151 19.69 -4.49 8.87
C PRO A 151 19.38 -5.44 7.71
N LYS A 152 18.15 -5.38 7.21
CA LYS A 152 17.79 -6.18 6.04
C LYS A 152 18.42 -5.52 4.84
N GLN A 153 19.23 -6.27 4.13
CA GLN A 153 19.80 -5.81 2.89
C GLN A 153 18.87 -6.22 1.74
N PHE A 154 18.69 -5.29 0.82
CA PHE A 154 17.93 -5.47 -0.40
C PHE A 154 18.82 -5.09 -1.56
N VAL A 155 18.79 -5.90 -2.62
CA VAL A 155 19.41 -5.57 -3.90
C VAL A 155 18.34 -5.03 -4.81
N VAL A 156 18.52 -3.78 -5.25
CA VAL A 156 17.62 -3.07 -6.15
C VAL A 156 18.26 -2.95 -7.52
N GLY A 157 17.71 -3.65 -8.50
CA GLY A 157 18.12 -3.50 -9.90
C GLY A 157 17.17 -2.56 -10.64
N ILE A 158 17.72 -1.57 -11.36
CA ILE A 158 16.99 -0.64 -12.22
C ILE A 158 17.52 -0.80 -13.65
N SER A 159 16.65 -1.06 -14.62
CA SER A 159 17.04 -1.18 -16.04
C SER A 159 16.13 -0.38 -16.96
N TYR A 160 16.72 0.34 -17.91
CA TYR A 160 15.98 1.14 -18.89
C TYR A 160 15.09 0.23 -19.76
N ALA A 161 13.85 0.66 -19.97
CA ALA A 161 12.86 -0.10 -20.73
C ALA A 161 12.35 0.66 -21.95
N ALA A 162 11.90 1.90 -21.80
CA ALA A 162 11.24 2.63 -22.88
C ALA A 162 11.29 4.15 -22.70
N ARG A 163 11.09 4.86 -23.81
CA ARG A 163 10.80 6.31 -23.86
C ARG A 163 9.33 6.52 -24.17
N ILE A 164 8.69 7.41 -23.43
CA ILE A 164 7.27 7.73 -23.54
C ILE A 164 7.14 9.25 -23.73
N PRO A 165 7.01 9.72 -24.99
CA PRO A 165 6.87 11.15 -25.26
C PRO A 165 5.55 11.70 -24.71
N LEU A 166 5.59 12.78 -23.93
CA LEU A 166 4.37 13.45 -23.46
C LEU A 166 3.58 14.07 -24.63
N ARG A 167 4.27 14.45 -25.70
CA ARG A 167 3.70 14.96 -26.95
C ARG A 167 2.65 14.02 -27.57
N SER A 168 2.73 12.73 -27.29
CA SER A 168 1.71 11.75 -27.72
C SER A 168 0.32 12.06 -27.16
N VAL A 169 0.22 12.66 -25.96
CA VAL A 169 -1.06 13.12 -25.40
C VAL A 169 -1.63 14.24 -26.25
N ALA A 170 -0.79 15.18 -26.70
CA ALA A 170 -1.23 16.31 -27.51
C ALA A 170 -1.70 15.88 -28.91
N LEU A 171 -0.99 14.94 -29.53
CA LEU A 171 -1.39 14.34 -30.80
C LEU A 171 -2.72 13.61 -30.66
N ALA A 172 -2.93 12.88 -29.56
CA ALA A 172 -4.20 12.23 -29.28
C ALA A 172 -5.36 13.23 -29.08
N LEU A 173 -5.09 14.38 -28.46
CA LEU A 173 -6.08 15.46 -28.34
C LEU A 173 -6.45 16.09 -29.69
N GLN A 174 -5.57 16.00 -30.69
CA GLN A 174 -5.82 16.41 -32.07
C GLN A 174 -6.49 15.31 -32.92
N GLY A 175 -6.82 14.16 -32.32
CA GLY A 175 -7.48 13.04 -33.01
C GLY A 175 -6.54 12.05 -33.67
N SER A 176 -5.23 12.09 -33.38
CA SER A 176 -4.28 11.08 -33.86
C SER A 176 -4.32 9.82 -32.98
N ASP A 177 -4.38 8.64 -33.59
CA ASP A 177 -4.21 7.37 -32.88
C ASP A 177 -2.72 7.19 -32.54
N SER A 178 -2.34 7.54 -31.30
CA SER A 178 -0.99 7.30 -30.78
C SER A 178 -1.04 6.24 -29.68
N ASP A 179 -0.42 5.08 -29.92
CA ASP A 179 -0.31 4.01 -28.93
C ASP A 179 0.35 4.50 -27.61
N HIS A 180 1.25 5.49 -27.70
CA HIS A 180 1.95 6.07 -26.56
C HIS A 180 1.11 7.06 -25.73
N ALA A 181 -0.06 7.50 -26.20
CA ALA A 181 -0.89 8.44 -25.43
C ALA A 181 -1.42 7.80 -24.15
N GLN A 182 -1.86 6.54 -24.21
CA GLN A 182 -2.31 5.81 -23.01
C GLN A 182 -1.16 5.55 -22.04
N ASP A 183 0.04 5.29 -22.56
CA ASP A 183 1.24 5.13 -21.75
C ASP A 183 1.58 6.43 -21.03
N ALA A 184 1.56 7.57 -21.72
CA ALA A 184 1.81 8.88 -21.12
C ALA A 184 0.75 9.24 -20.06
N LEU A 185 -0.54 9.01 -20.32
CA LEU A 185 -1.61 9.21 -19.33
C LEU A 185 -1.40 8.33 -18.08
N ARG A 186 -0.99 7.08 -18.27
CA ARG A 186 -0.68 6.15 -17.18
C ARG A 186 0.53 6.62 -16.36
N VAL A 187 1.56 7.19 -16.99
CA VAL A 187 2.67 7.82 -16.26
C VAL A 187 2.13 8.96 -15.38
N LEU A 188 1.32 9.85 -15.92
CA LEU A 188 0.73 10.96 -15.15
C LEU A 188 -0.10 10.46 -13.96
N ASP A 189 -0.93 9.42 -14.15
CA ASP A 189 -1.67 8.77 -13.05
C ASP A 189 -0.73 8.21 -11.97
N ILE A 190 0.40 7.61 -12.36
CA ILE A 190 1.40 7.06 -11.43
C ILE A 190 2.12 8.17 -10.66
N VAL A 191 2.39 9.33 -11.27
CA VAL A 191 2.95 10.50 -10.57
C VAL A 191 2.03 10.94 -9.44
N LEU A 192 0.72 11.07 -9.70
CA LEU A 192 -0.24 11.44 -8.66
C LEU A 192 -0.25 10.43 -7.52
N ARG A 193 -0.23 9.14 -7.89
CA ARG A 193 -0.21 8.07 -6.90
C ARG A 193 1.06 8.06 -6.06
N GLN A 194 2.22 8.34 -6.65
CA GLN A 194 3.48 8.45 -5.91
C GLN A 194 3.39 9.57 -4.86
N GLN A 195 2.83 10.72 -5.22
CA GLN A 195 2.65 11.82 -4.28
C GLN A 195 1.73 11.44 -3.11
N GLN A 196 0.60 10.80 -3.39
CA GLN A 196 -0.32 10.35 -2.33
C GLN A 196 0.32 9.27 -1.45
N ALA A 197 1.16 8.40 -2.01
CA ALA A 197 1.94 7.45 -1.23
C ALA A 197 2.93 8.14 -0.27
N LYS A 198 3.63 9.20 -0.72
CA LYS A 198 4.54 9.99 0.13
C LYS A 198 3.82 10.64 1.32
N ARG A 199 2.51 10.89 1.20
CA ARG A 199 1.65 11.40 2.29
C ARG A 199 1.11 10.31 3.22
N GLY A 200 1.51 9.05 3.03
CA GLY A 200 1.01 7.94 3.82
C GLY A 200 -0.44 7.54 3.49
N CYS A 201 -1.00 7.98 2.36
CA CYS A 201 -2.34 7.58 1.96
C CYS A 201 -2.38 6.09 1.56
N LEU A 202 -3.51 5.44 1.85
CA LEU A 202 -3.82 4.12 1.31
C LEU A 202 -4.19 4.26 -0.16
N LEU A 203 -3.48 3.53 -1.03
CA LEU A 203 -3.78 3.48 -2.45
C LEU A 203 -4.59 2.24 -2.81
N VAL A 204 -5.73 2.43 -3.48
CA VAL A 204 -6.57 1.35 -4.02
C VAL A 204 -6.94 1.69 -5.45
N ARG A 205 -6.30 1.02 -6.42
CA ARG A 205 -6.45 1.33 -7.86
C ARG A 205 -6.14 2.82 -8.11
N GLN A 206 -7.02 3.55 -8.79
CA GLN A 206 -6.92 4.99 -9.05
C GLN A 206 -7.46 5.85 -7.88
N SER A 207 -7.72 5.25 -6.72
CA SER A 207 -8.20 5.98 -5.54
C SER A 207 -7.15 6.02 -4.42
N PHE A 208 -7.20 7.09 -3.63
CA PHE A 208 -6.37 7.30 -2.46
C PHE A 208 -7.23 7.72 -1.26
N PHE A 209 -6.80 7.30 -0.07
CA PHE A 209 -7.53 7.46 1.18
C PHE A 209 -6.58 7.92 2.28
N SER A 210 -6.86 9.07 2.90
CA SER A 210 -6.03 9.64 3.95
C SER A 210 -6.41 9.12 5.33
N ASP A 211 -5.45 9.13 6.25
CA ASP A 211 -5.65 8.75 7.65
C ASP A 211 -6.25 9.92 8.45
N ASP A 212 -7.43 10.36 8.05
CA ASP A 212 -8.17 11.42 8.73
C ASP A 212 -9.44 10.82 9.36
N SER A 213 -9.59 10.97 10.67
CA SER A 213 -10.76 10.50 11.41
C SER A 213 -12.07 11.08 10.86
N ARG A 214 -12.05 12.29 10.28
CA ARG A 214 -13.20 12.93 9.62
C ARG A 214 -13.65 12.18 8.37
N ASN A 215 -12.76 11.41 7.76
CA ASN A 215 -13.06 10.58 6.59
C ASN A 215 -13.58 9.19 6.97
N LEU A 216 -13.58 8.84 8.26
CA LEU A 216 -14.04 7.54 8.72
C LEU A 216 -15.54 7.55 9.04
N VAL A 217 -16.16 6.45 8.67
CA VAL A 217 -17.59 6.20 8.81
C VAL A 217 -17.73 4.83 9.47
N ASP A 218 -18.22 4.77 10.70
CA ASP A 218 -18.40 3.49 11.37
C ASP A 218 -19.49 2.65 10.66
N LEU A 219 -19.14 1.43 10.26
CA LEU A 219 -20.07 0.47 9.65
C LEU A 219 -20.49 -0.62 10.64
N THR A 220 -20.06 -0.54 11.90
CA THR A 220 -20.17 -1.56 12.94
C THR A 220 -19.31 -2.80 12.66
N GLY A 221 -19.19 -3.69 13.66
CA GLY A 221 -18.43 -4.94 13.50
C GLY A 221 -16.91 -4.74 13.41
N GLY A 222 -16.37 -3.61 13.88
CA GLY A 222 -14.94 -3.29 13.78
C GLY A 222 -14.49 -2.92 12.37
N VAL A 223 -15.43 -2.52 11.51
CA VAL A 223 -15.17 -2.10 10.12
C VAL A 223 -15.60 -0.65 9.96
N SER A 224 -14.75 0.15 9.32
CA SER A 224 -15.05 1.54 8.98
C SER A 224 -14.99 1.74 7.47
N GLY A 225 -15.94 2.49 6.93
CA GLY A 225 -15.83 3.09 5.61
C GLY A 225 -14.85 4.27 5.68
N CYS A 226 -13.83 4.26 4.83
CA CYS A 226 -12.87 5.34 4.70
C CYS A 226 -13.16 6.08 3.39
N ARG A 227 -13.56 7.34 3.51
CA ARG A 227 -13.79 8.24 2.37
C ARG A 227 -12.45 8.71 1.81
N GLY A 228 -12.39 8.81 0.49
CA GLY A 228 -11.21 9.27 -0.23
C GLY A 228 -11.60 9.75 -1.61
N LEU A 229 -10.63 9.82 -2.52
CA LEU A 229 -10.84 10.31 -3.86
C LEU A 229 -10.35 9.32 -4.90
N HIS A 230 -11.11 9.21 -5.98
CA HIS A 230 -10.65 8.73 -7.27
C HIS A 230 -10.02 9.88 -8.06
N SER A 231 -8.94 9.61 -8.78
CA SER A 231 -8.32 10.54 -9.71
C SER A 231 -7.79 9.82 -10.94
N SER A 232 -8.14 10.27 -12.15
CA SER A 232 -7.54 9.76 -13.39
C SER A 232 -7.44 10.84 -14.48
N PHE A 233 -6.32 10.88 -15.19
CA PHE A 233 -6.18 11.73 -16.37
C PHE A 233 -6.93 11.14 -17.56
N ARG A 234 -7.62 12.01 -18.32
CA ARG A 234 -8.47 11.67 -19.46
C ARG A 234 -8.28 12.68 -20.58
N THR A 235 -8.17 12.19 -21.81
CA THR A 235 -8.28 13.03 -23.00
C THR A 235 -9.75 13.32 -23.28
N THR A 236 -10.06 14.59 -23.59
CA THR A 236 -11.41 15.04 -23.95
C THR A 236 -11.32 15.91 -25.21
N MET A 237 -12.46 16.18 -25.85
CA MET A 237 -12.51 17.12 -26.98
C MET A 237 -12.05 18.54 -26.61
N ASN A 238 -12.10 18.89 -25.33
CA ASN A 238 -11.69 20.21 -24.82
C ASN A 238 -10.27 20.20 -24.21
N GLY A 239 -9.49 19.15 -24.46
CA GLY A 239 -8.13 19.02 -23.93
C GLY A 239 -7.99 17.93 -22.87
N LEU A 240 -6.85 17.96 -22.18
CA LEU A 240 -6.56 17.05 -21.08
C LEU A 240 -7.40 17.43 -19.85
N SER A 241 -7.94 16.43 -19.19
CA SER A 241 -8.73 16.61 -17.98
C SER A 241 -8.31 15.64 -16.89
N LEU A 242 -8.37 16.10 -15.64
CA LEU A 242 -8.32 15.26 -14.45
C LEU A 242 -9.75 14.97 -14.00
N ASN A 243 -10.18 13.71 -14.12
CA ASN A 243 -11.44 13.25 -13.56
C ASN A 243 -11.24 12.93 -12.08
N MET A 244 -11.93 13.64 -11.20
CA MET A 244 -11.87 13.40 -9.75
C MET A 244 -13.25 13.13 -9.18
N ASP A 245 -13.35 12.16 -8.28
CA ASP A 245 -14.63 11.84 -7.65
C ASP A 245 -14.44 11.28 -6.23
N VAL A 246 -15.47 11.40 -5.39
CA VAL A 246 -15.49 10.78 -4.07
C VAL A 246 -15.54 9.26 -4.22
N SER A 247 -14.71 8.58 -3.44
CA SER A 247 -14.64 7.13 -3.35
C SER A 247 -14.72 6.70 -1.88
N THR A 248 -15.14 5.47 -1.61
CA THR A 248 -15.14 4.91 -0.25
C THR A 248 -14.60 3.49 -0.30
N THR A 249 -13.64 3.19 0.57
CA THR A 249 -13.05 1.85 0.74
C THR A 249 -13.24 1.37 2.16
N MET A 250 -13.27 0.05 2.37
CA MET A 250 -13.43 -0.54 3.69
C MET A 250 -12.09 -0.72 4.36
N ILE A 251 -11.98 -0.31 5.62
CA ILE A 251 -10.82 -0.51 6.48
C ILE A 251 -11.22 -1.18 7.78
N VAL A 252 -10.27 -1.88 8.39
CA VAL A 252 -10.39 -2.31 9.79
C VAL A 252 -10.33 -1.05 10.66
N THR A 253 -11.24 -0.94 11.62
CA THR A 253 -11.24 0.19 12.57
C THR A 253 -9.93 0.18 13.37
N PRO A 254 -9.14 1.27 13.34
CA PRO A 254 -7.91 1.35 14.13
C PRO A 254 -8.21 1.41 15.63
N GLY A 255 -7.26 0.96 16.45
CA GLY A 255 -7.37 0.96 17.91
C GLY A 255 -7.17 -0.42 18.55
N PRO A 256 -7.48 -0.60 19.85
CA PRO A 256 -7.15 -1.82 20.57
C PRO A 256 -7.75 -3.07 19.93
N VAL A 257 -6.95 -4.13 19.80
CA VAL A 257 -7.38 -5.41 19.23
C VAL A 257 -8.55 -6.01 20.01
N VAL A 258 -8.55 -5.85 21.34
CA VAL A 258 -9.65 -6.26 22.21
C VAL A 258 -10.96 -5.59 21.78
N ASN A 259 -10.97 -4.26 21.62
CA ASN A 259 -12.17 -3.52 21.23
C ASN A 259 -12.67 -3.92 19.84
N PHE A 260 -11.74 -4.15 18.90
CA PHE A 260 -12.10 -4.70 17.59
C PHE A 260 -12.79 -6.06 17.72
N LEU A 261 -12.28 -6.98 18.54
CA LEU A 261 -12.89 -8.30 18.72
C LEU A 261 -14.27 -8.22 19.36
N LEU A 262 -14.42 -7.42 20.42
CA LEU A 262 -15.72 -7.19 21.08
C LEU A 262 -16.75 -6.68 20.07
N THR A 263 -16.38 -5.65 19.30
CA THR A 263 -17.27 -5.04 18.29
C THR A 263 -17.56 -6.02 17.15
N ASN A 264 -16.55 -6.73 16.66
CA ASN A 264 -16.69 -7.67 15.53
C ASN A 264 -17.59 -8.86 15.85
N GLN A 265 -17.57 -9.32 17.11
CA GLN A 265 -18.40 -10.42 17.56
C GLN A 265 -19.71 -9.99 18.22
N ASN A 266 -19.90 -8.68 18.40
CA ASN A 266 -21.05 -8.09 19.09
C ASN A 266 -21.22 -8.62 20.52
N VAL A 267 -20.11 -8.69 21.26
CA VAL A 267 -20.06 -9.10 22.67
C VAL A 267 -19.55 -7.95 23.53
N ARG A 268 -19.97 -7.92 24.80
CA ARG A 268 -19.61 -6.83 25.74
C ARG A 268 -18.41 -7.20 26.62
N ASP A 269 -18.26 -8.47 26.95
CA ASP A 269 -17.19 -8.98 27.79
C ASP A 269 -16.19 -9.80 26.97
N VAL A 270 -14.92 -9.72 27.36
CA VAL A 270 -13.82 -10.46 26.74
C VAL A 270 -13.98 -11.97 26.96
N ARG A 271 -14.64 -12.37 28.04
CA ARG A 271 -14.96 -13.77 28.37
C ARG A 271 -15.91 -14.42 27.37
N ASP A 272 -16.73 -13.62 26.69
CA ASP A 272 -17.72 -14.08 25.72
C ASP A 272 -17.16 -14.19 24.29
N ILE A 273 -15.87 -13.90 24.10
CA ILE A 273 -15.23 -13.96 22.77
C ILE A 273 -15.13 -15.42 22.31
N ASP A 274 -15.69 -15.72 21.13
CA ASP A 274 -15.42 -16.96 20.39
C ASP A 274 -13.99 -16.86 19.81
N TRP A 275 -13.05 -17.50 20.48
CA TRP A 275 -11.63 -17.53 20.10
C TRP A 275 -11.37 -18.21 18.74
N PRO A 276 -11.99 -19.34 18.38
CA PRO A 276 -11.93 -19.89 17.03
C PRO A 276 -12.35 -18.89 15.93
N LYS A 277 -13.40 -18.09 16.17
CA LYS A 277 -13.83 -17.01 15.26
C LYS A 277 -12.84 -15.84 15.26
N ALA A 278 -12.31 -15.46 16.42
CA ALA A 278 -11.27 -14.43 16.55
C ALA A 278 -10.00 -14.79 15.77
N LYS A 279 -9.51 -16.03 15.90
CA LYS A 279 -8.32 -16.55 15.19
C LYS A 279 -8.47 -16.40 13.67
N ARG A 280 -9.63 -16.77 13.12
CA ARG A 280 -9.97 -16.59 11.69
C ARG A 280 -10.11 -15.12 11.32
N MET A 281 -10.64 -14.28 12.22
CA MET A 281 -10.82 -12.87 11.97
C MET A 281 -9.48 -12.12 11.87
N LEU A 282 -8.58 -12.37 12.82
CA LEU A 282 -7.31 -11.68 13.00
C LEU A 282 -6.21 -12.14 12.04
N LYS A 283 -6.29 -13.36 11.51
CA LYS A 283 -5.27 -13.90 10.60
C LYS A 283 -4.99 -12.95 9.43
N ASN A 284 -3.71 -12.68 9.18
CA ASN A 284 -3.17 -11.75 8.19
C ASN A 284 -3.40 -10.26 8.45
N LEU A 285 -4.13 -9.88 9.50
CA LEU A 285 -4.20 -8.48 9.91
C LEU A 285 -2.86 -8.05 10.52
N ARG A 286 -2.61 -6.74 10.48
CA ARG A 286 -1.44 -6.09 11.07
C ARG A 286 -1.81 -5.33 12.32
N VAL A 287 -0.94 -5.40 13.31
CA VAL A 287 -1.07 -4.70 14.58
C VAL A 287 0.21 -3.97 14.94
N LYS A 288 0.09 -2.89 15.71
CA LYS A 288 1.17 -2.16 16.32
C LYS A 288 1.19 -2.45 17.82
N ALA A 289 2.32 -2.89 18.35
CA ALA A 289 2.51 -3.15 19.76
C ALA A 289 2.71 -1.83 20.53
N THR A 290 2.03 -1.68 21.66
CA THR A 290 2.08 -0.46 22.49
C THR A 290 3.45 -0.23 23.13
N HIS A 291 4.06 -1.30 23.65
CA HIS A 291 5.29 -1.22 24.46
C HIS A 291 6.55 -0.82 23.69
N ASN A 292 6.60 -1.02 22.37
CA ASN A 292 7.79 -0.74 21.56
C ASN A 292 7.48 -0.16 20.16
N ASN A 293 6.22 0.17 19.89
CA ASN A 293 5.74 0.71 18.62
C ASN A 293 6.01 -0.18 17.38
N MET A 294 6.38 -1.45 17.56
CA MET A 294 6.62 -2.37 16.45
C MET A 294 5.34 -2.78 15.76
N GLU A 295 5.38 -2.87 14.44
CA GLU A 295 4.30 -3.45 13.65
C GLU A 295 4.54 -4.91 13.30
N PHE A 296 3.49 -5.72 13.43
CA PHE A 296 3.52 -7.14 13.20
C PHE A 296 2.35 -7.58 12.34
N LYS A 297 2.58 -8.58 11.48
CA LYS A 297 1.50 -9.34 10.84
C LYS A 297 1.11 -10.50 11.74
N ILE A 298 -0.18 -10.62 12.04
CA ILE A 298 -0.75 -11.71 12.83
C ILE A 298 -0.81 -12.97 11.98
N ILE A 299 -0.21 -14.04 12.49
CA ILE A 299 -0.24 -15.37 11.87
C ILE A 299 -1.26 -16.29 12.55
N GLY A 300 -1.56 -16.05 13.83
CA GLY A 300 -2.45 -16.90 14.62
C GLY A 300 -2.71 -16.35 16.02
N LEU A 301 -3.21 -17.24 16.88
CA LEU A 301 -3.40 -17.04 18.30
C LEU A 301 -2.79 -18.24 19.01
N SER A 302 -2.12 -17.98 20.14
CA SER A 302 -1.54 -19.02 20.97
C SER A 302 -2.61 -19.96 21.51
N ASP A 303 -2.24 -21.22 21.71
CA ASP A 303 -3.15 -22.23 22.24
C ASP A 303 -3.32 -22.12 23.76
N GLN A 304 -2.38 -21.47 24.46
CA GLN A 304 -2.41 -21.21 25.89
C GLN A 304 -2.51 -19.70 26.19
N PRO A 305 -3.06 -19.30 27.36
CA PRO A 305 -3.10 -17.90 27.80
C PRO A 305 -1.71 -17.36 28.14
N CYS A 306 -1.52 -16.03 28.21
CA CYS A 306 -0.23 -15.39 28.52
C CYS A 306 0.43 -15.93 29.79
N SER A 307 -0.36 -16.28 30.81
CA SER A 307 0.11 -16.83 32.09
C SER A 307 0.69 -18.25 32.00
N ARG A 308 0.41 -18.98 30.92
CA ARG A 308 0.87 -20.37 30.71
C ARG A 308 1.65 -20.56 29.42
N GLN A 309 1.52 -19.64 28.47
CA GLN A 309 2.24 -19.70 27.21
C GLN A 309 3.71 -19.42 27.49
N THR A 310 4.56 -20.42 27.27
CA THR A 310 6.01 -20.30 27.44
C THR A 310 6.73 -20.09 26.12
N PHE A 311 7.95 -19.57 26.21
CA PHE A 311 8.92 -19.56 25.12
C PHE A 311 10.36 -19.60 25.66
N PRO A 312 11.31 -20.16 24.89
CA PRO A 312 12.70 -20.24 25.32
C PRO A 312 13.37 -18.87 25.29
N MET A 313 13.88 -18.42 26.45
CA MET A 313 14.62 -17.18 26.62
C MET A 313 16.07 -17.47 27.02
N LYS A 314 17.03 -16.88 26.32
CA LYS A 314 18.45 -16.94 26.71
C LYS A 314 18.70 -15.94 27.82
N VAL A 315 19.09 -16.42 28.99
CA VAL A 315 19.54 -15.60 30.12
C VAL A 315 21.06 -15.46 30.02
N ARG A 316 21.56 -14.23 30.12
CA ARG A 316 23.00 -14.00 30.28
C ARG A 316 23.33 -14.21 31.75
N SER A 317 23.81 -15.41 32.09
CA SER A 317 24.53 -15.60 33.35
C SER A 317 25.97 -15.13 33.15
N GLY A 318 26.67 -14.72 34.20
CA GLY A 318 28.04 -14.20 34.12
C GLY A 318 29.10 -15.20 33.62
N SER A 319 28.71 -16.45 33.36
CA SER A 319 29.52 -17.49 32.72
C SER A 319 29.22 -17.59 31.22
N SER A 320 30.25 -17.90 30.43
CA SER A 320 30.34 -17.79 28.96
C SER A 320 29.34 -18.63 28.15
N GLU A 321 28.48 -19.43 28.78
CA GLU A 321 27.39 -20.17 28.12
C GLU A 321 26.03 -19.66 28.60
N GLY A 322 25.30 -18.96 27.72
CA GLY A 322 23.96 -18.45 28.03
C GLY A 322 22.95 -19.58 28.21
N GLN A 323 22.51 -19.82 29.45
CA GLN A 323 21.44 -20.76 29.77
C GLN A 323 20.15 -20.35 29.07
N THR A 324 19.47 -21.30 28.44
CA THR A 324 18.12 -21.08 27.89
C THR A 324 17.11 -21.58 28.91
N VAL A 325 16.22 -20.69 29.35
CA VAL A 325 15.16 -20.97 30.32
C VAL A 325 13.82 -20.74 29.62
N ASP A 326 12.87 -21.65 29.81
CA ASP A 326 11.50 -21.41 29.39
C ASP A 326 10.82 -20.48 30.40
N ILE A 327 10.36 -19.34 29.92
CA ILE A 327 9.66 -18.31 30.71
C ILE A 327 8.26 -18.13 30.14
N THR A 328 7.27 -17.84 31.00
CA THR A 328 5.93 -17.48 30.50
C THR A 328 5.92 -16.10 29.86
N VAL A 329 4.96 -15.85 28.97
CA VAL A 329 4.76 -14.52 28.37
C VAL A 329 4.49 -13.48 29.45
N GLU A 330 3.65 -13.80 30.44
CA GLU A 330 3.38 -12.91 31.56
C GLU A 330 4.64 -12.54 32.36
N GLU A 331 5.44 -13.52 32.78
CA GLU A 331 6.68 -13.28 33.53
C GLU A 331 7.70 -12.48 32.71
N TYR A 332 7.79 -12.74 31.40
CA TYR A 332 8.66 -11.97 30.52
C TYR A 332 8.26 -10.49 30.50
N PHE A 333 6.99 -10.17 30.24
CA PHE A 333 6.54 -8.78 30.20
C PHE A 333 6.67 -8.11 31.58
N LYS A 334 6.40 -8.84 32.67
CA LYS A 334 6.64 -8.37 34.04
C LYS A 334 8.11 -8.03 34.28
N SER A 335 9.06 -8.85 33.79
CA SER A 335 10.50 -8.55 33.87
C SER A 335 10.91 -7.29 33.10
N LYS A 336 10.09 -6.88 32.13
CA LYS A 336 10.24 -5.65 31.34
C LYS A 336 9.42 -4.48 31.89
N GLN A 337 8.91 -4.58 33.12
CA GLN A 337 8.07 -3.56 33.75
C GLN A 337 6.77 -3.27 32.98
N VAL A 338 6.26 -4.27 32.25
CA VAL A 338 4.95 -4.23 31.58
C VAL A 338 4.04 -5.21 32.29
N PHE A 339 3.06 -4.69 33.02
CA PHE A 339 2.10 -5.50 33.78
C PHE A 339 0.86 -5.76 32.94
N LEU A 340 0.52 -7.05 32.80
CA LEU A 340 -0.63 -7.48 32.04
C LEU A 340 -1.88 -7.44 32.92
N GLU A 341 -2.95 -6.79 32.47
CA GLU A 341 -4.23 -6.75 33.18
C GLU A 341 -5.02 -8.05 32.95
N LYS A 342 -4.85 -8.65 31.77
CA LYS A 342 -5.62 -9.82 31.34
C LYS A 342 -4.67 -10.96 30.91
N PRO A 343 -3.81 -11.47 31.81
CA PRO A 343 -2.87 -12.55 31.48
C PRO A 343 -3.57 -13.90 31.19
N TYR A 344 -4.86 -14.01 31.50
CA TYR A 344 -5.71 -15.16 31.16
C TYR A 344 -6.16 -15.19 29.69
N LEU A 345 -5.84 -14.17 28.90
CA LEU A 345 -6.13 -14.13 27.45
C LEU A 345 -5.01 -14.79 26.63
N PRO A 346 -5.30 -15.31 25.43
CA PRO A 346 -4.27 -15.77 24.52
C PRO A 346 -3.40 -14.62 23.99
N CYS A 347 -2.27 -14.98 23.41
CA CYS A 347 -1.36 -14.09 22.69
C CYS A 347 -1.74 -14.04 21.21
N LEU A 348 -1.40 -12.92 20.56
CA LEU A 348 -1.24 -12.85 19.12
C LEU A 348 0.06 -13.55 18.73
N ASP A 349 -0.03 -14.57 17.89
CA ASP A 349 1.15 -15.13 17.26
C ASP A 349 1.58 -14.19 16.14
N VAL A 350 2.81 -13.70 16.22
CA VAL A 350 3.39 -12.78 15.24
C VAL A 350 4.79 -13.22 14.81
N GLY A 351 5.30 -12.65 13.72
CA GLY A 351 6.64 -12.99 13.23
C GLY A 351 6.68 -14.26 12.38
N LYS A 352 7.56 -15.21 12.71
CA LYS A 352 7.81 -16.39 11.84
C LYS A 352 6.84 -17.53 12.17
N PRO A 353 6.18 -18.16 11.18
CA PRO A 353 5.23 -19.24 11.42
C PRO A 353 5.78 -20.43 12.23
N LYS A 354 7.05 -20.80 12.01
CA LYS A 354 7.69 -21.93 12.71
C LYS A 354 8.18 -21.59 14.12
N ARG A 355 8.40 -20.31 14.43
CA ARG A 355 8.88 -19.81 15.73
C ARG A 355 8.23 -18.44 15.95
N PRO A 356 6.96 -18.42 16.36
CA PRO A 356 6.24 -17.18 16.56
C PRO A 356 6.83 -16.42 17.75
N ASN A 357 6.74 -15.10 17.67
CA ASN A 357 6.82 -14.24 18.85
C ASN A 357 5.40 -14.08 19.39
N TYR A 358 5.25 -14.09 20.71
CA TYR A 358 3.96 -13.96 21.36
C TYR A 358 3.75 -12.52 21.84
N LEU A 359 2.71 -11.87 21.33
CA LEU A 359 2.31 -10.52 21.74
C LEU A 359 0.98 -10.61 22.51
N PRO A 360 0.92 -10.27 23.81
CA PRO A 360 -0.34 -10.20 24.54
C PRO A 360 -1.38 -9.35 23.80
N ILE A 361 -2.60 -9.84 23.67
CA ILE A 361 -3.66 -9.18 22.87
C ILE A 361 -3.93 -7.75 23.33
N GLU A 362 -3.88 -7.51 24.65
CA GLU A 362 -4.11 -6.18 25.24
C GLU A 362 -3.03 -5.15 24.89
N LEU A 363 -1.85 -5.59 24.45
CA LEU A 363 -0.77 -4.71 23.98
C LEU A 363 -0.83 -4.46 22.46
N GLY A 364 -1.81 -5.03 21.76
CA GLY A 364 -1.97 -4.89 20.31
C GLY A 364 -2.98 -3.82 19.92
N ASN A 365 -2.62 -2.96 18.97
CA ASN A 365 -3.53 -2.04 18.29
C ASN A 365 -3.63 -2.35 16.79
N MET A 366 -4.84 -2.42 16.25
CA MET A 366 -5.09 -2.41 14.81
C MET A 366 -4.49 -1.15 14.19
N ILE A 367 -3.65 -1.34 13.16
CA ILE A 367 -3.05 -0.22 12.44
C ILE A 367 -4.09 0.51 11.57
N SER A 368 -3.90 1.80 11.38
CA SER A 368 -4.77 2.58 10.50
C SER A 368 -4.61 2.21 9.03
N LEU A 369 -5.61 2.59 8.23
CA LEU A 369 -5.65 2.43 6.77
C LEU A 369 -5.44 0.99 6.28
N GLN A 370 -5.69 0.01 7.14
CA GLN A 370 -5.61 -1.40 6.78
C GLN A 370 -6.91 -1.84 6.10
N ARG A 371 -6.80 -2.26 4.83
CA ARG A 371 -7.97 -2.69 4.07
C ARG A 371 -8.68 -3.88 4.70
N TYR A 372 -10.00 -3.75 4.79
CA TYR A 372 -10.91 -4.86 5.04
C TYR A 372 -11.32 -5.48 3.70
N THR A 373 -10.97 -6.74 3.48
CA THR A 373 -11.21 -7.46 2.22
C THR A 373 -12.26 -8.56 2.32
N LYS A 374 -12.75 -8.83 3.53
CA LYS A 374 -13.80 -9.83 3.75
C LYS A 374 -15.15 -9.28 3.33
N ALA A 375 -16.10 -10.18 3.06
CA ALA A 375 -17.45 -9.78 2.68
C ALA A 375 -18.15 -9.05 3.84
N LEU A 376 -18.79 -7.93 3.53
CA LEU A 376 -19.63 -7.20 4.49
C LEU A 376 -20.93 -7.96 4.77
N SER A 377 -21.41 -7.88 6.01
CA SER A 377 -22.74 -8.33 6.42
C SER A 377 -23.84 -7.51 5.73
N SER A 378 -25.09 -8.00 5.74
CA SER A 378 -26.23 -7.26 5.18
C SER A 378 -26.41 -5.89 5.86
N GLN A 379 -26.28 -5.86 7.19
CA GLN A 379 -26.34 -4.63 7.98
C GLN A 379 -25.22 -3.65 7.60
N GLN A 380 -23.98 -4.12 7.51
CA GLN A 380 -22.84 -3.28 7.10
C GLN A 380 -23.02 -2.70 5.69
N ARG A 381 -23.56 -3.48 4.74
CA ARG A 381 -23.85 -3.01 3.38
C ARG A 381 -24.92 -1.93 3.37
N THR A 382 -25.98 -2.11 4.15
CA THR A 382 -27.07 -1.14 4.28
C THR A 382 -26.53 0.17 4.86
N THR A 383 -25.82 0.10 5.99
CA THR A 383 -25.16 1.26 6.61
C THR A 383 -24.19 1.96 5.65
N LEU A 384 -23.42 1.20 4.87
CA LEU A 384 -22.51 1.77 3.88
C LEU A 384 -23.28 2.55 2.81
N VAL A 385 -24.32 1.98 2.22
CA VAL A 385 -25.13 2.63 1.19
C VAL A 385 -25.76 3.91 1.75
N GLU A 386 -26.33 3.84 2.95
CA GLU A 386 -26.95 4.99 3.61
C GLU A 386 -25.95 6.11 3.89
N LYS A 387 -24.79 5.78 4.46
CA LYS A 387 -23.77 6.77 4.85
C LYS A 387 -22.93 7.28 3.68
N SER A 388 -22.87 6.55 2.56
CA SER A 388 -22.24 7.00 1.31
C SER A 388 -23.17 7.84 0.44
N ARG A 389 -24.48 7.91 0.76
CA ARG A 389 -25.44 8.70 0.01
C ARG A 389 -25.18 10.19 0.20
N GLN A 390 -24.83 10.87 -0.88
CA GLN A 390 -24.58 12.32 -0.90
C GLN A 390 -25.44 12.98 -1.97
N LYS A 391 -25.98 14.18 -1.67
CA LYS A 391 -26.64 14.98 -2.69
C LYS A 391 -25.58 15.50 -3.68
N PRO A 392 -25.93 15.74 -4.96
CA PRO A 392 -24.97 16.23 -5.95
C PRO A 392 -24.21 17.49 -5.52
N GLN A 393 -24.88 18.43 -4.84
CA GLN A 393 -24.25 19.66 -4.33
C GLN A 393 -23.21 19.40 -3.24
N ASP A 394 -23.49 18.48 -2.31
CA ASP A 394 -22.55 18.11 -1.25
C ASP A 394 -21.33 17.39 -1.84
N ARG A 395 -21.58 16.47 -2.78
CA ARG A 395 -20.51 15.76 -3.49
C ARG A 395 -19.63 16.73 -4.28
N MET A 396 -20.23 17.72 -4.93
CA MET A 396 -19.51 18.78 -5.65
C MET A 396 -18.59 19.56 -4.71
N ARG A 397 -19.08 20.01 -3.55
CA ARG A 397 -18.27 20.72 -2.55
C ARG A 397 -17.08 19.89 -2.09
N VAL A 398 -17.29 18.61 -1.76
CA VAL A 398 -16.19 17.72 -1.36
C VAL A 398 -15.12 17.61 -2.45
N VAL A 399 -15.51 17.45 -3.71
CA VAL A 399 -14.55 17.35 -4.82
C VAL A 399 -13.84 18.70 -5.06
N THR A 400 -14.52 19.83 -4.94
CA THR A 400 -13.91 21.17 -5.10
C THR A 400 -12.91 21.48 -3.98
N ASP A 401 -13.31 21.28 -2.72
CA ASP A 401 -12.52 21.65 -1.54
C ASP A 401 -11.24 20.81 -1.45
N VAL A 402 -11.34 19.50 -1.67
CA VAL A 402 -10.18 18.61 -1.69
C VAL A 402 -9.36 18.81 -2.96
N GLY A 403 -10.04 19.13 -4.07
CA GLY A 403 -9.41 19.48 -5.31
C GLY A 403 -8.39 20.62 -5.13
N LEU A 404 -8.80 21.73 -4.51
CA LEU A 404 -7.95 22.90 -4.29
C LEU A 404 -6.67 22.57 -3.49
N LEU A 405 -6.76 21.64 -2.52
CA LEU A 405 -5.60 21.16 -1.75
C LEU A 405 -4.70 20.26 -2.58
N THR A 406 -5.26 19.41 -3.44
CA THR A 406 -4.45 18.57 -4.33
C THR A 406 -3.72 19.41 -5.40
N SER A 407 -4.37 20.39 -6.03
CA SER A 407 -3.80 21.18 -7.14
C SER A 407 -2.61 22.05 -6.77
N VAL A 408 -2.55 22.58 -5.54
CA VAL A 408 -1.42 23.41 -5.07
C VAL A 408 -0.12 22.60 -4.99
N GLU A 409 -0.24 21.28 -4.82
CA GLU A 409 0.91 20.43 -4.51
C GLU A 409 1.22 19.39 -5.59
N MET A 410 0.30 19.12 -6.55
CA MET A 410 0.53 18.17 -7.67
C MET A 410 1.70 18.56 -8.58
N LEU A 411 2.15 19.81 -8.47
CA LEU A 411 3.17 20.44 -9.29
C LEU A 411 4.62 20.10 -8.91
N GLN A 412 4.90 19.56 -7.72
CA GLN A 412 6.29 19.66 -7.22
C GLN A 412 7.23 18.50 -7.63
N LEU A 413 6.71 17.30 -7.94
CA LEU A 413 7.55 16.10 -7.86
C LEU A 413 8.22 15.63 -9.15
N LEU A 414 7.69 15.95 -10.33
CA LEU A 414 8.27 15.47 -11.60
C LEU A 414 8.00 16.42 -12.76
N VAL A 415 6.89 17.14 -12.68
CA VAL A 415 6.46 18.06 -13.72
C VAL A 415 6.11 19.35 -12.98
N SER A 416 7.12 20.19 -12.72
CA SER A 416 7.00 21.59 -12.26
C SER A 416 6.20 22.49 -13.21
N SER A 417 5.49 21.88 -14.16
CA SER A 417 4.90 22.44 -15.36
C SER A 417 3.45 21.92 -15.59
N LEU A 418 2.76 21.38 -14.58
CA LEU A 418 1.33 21.02 -14.64
C LEU A 418 0.43 22.06 -13.97
N ALA A 419 -0.03 23.08 -14.69
CA ALA A 419 -1.06 23.97 -14.18
C ALA A 419 -2.45 23.30 -14.32
N THR A 420 -3.14 23.06 -13.21
CA THR A 420 -4.53 22.55 -13.24
C THR A 420 -5.48 23.70 -12.93
N ASP A 421 -6.44 23.96 -13.83
CA ASP A 421 -7.53 24.89 -13.58
C ASP A 421 -8.69 24.10 -12.94
N MET A 422 -8.93 24.40 -11.67
CA MET A 422 -9.78 23.62 -10.77
C MET A 422 -11.21 24.16 -10.71
N GLN A 423 -11.63 24.89 -11.73
CA GLN A 423 -13.04 25.22 -11.92
C GLN A 423 -13.74 24.05 -12.60
N PHE A 424 -14.94 23.69 -12.11
CA PHE A 424 -15.80 22.74 -12.80
C PHE A 424 -15.97 23.22 -14.25
N THR A 425 -15.57 22.39 -15.21
CA THR A 425 -15.68 22.77 -16.61
C THR A 425 -17.16 22.87 -16.98
N GLY A 426 -17.60 24.09 -17.27
CA GLY A 426 -18.92 24.35 -17.80
C GLY A 426 -18.99 23.86 -19.23
N SER A 427 -19.86 22.90 -19.51
CA SER A 427 -20.19 22.52 -20.88
C SER A 427 -21.62 22.95 -21.16
N LYS A 428 -21.82 23.75 -22.22
CA LYS A 428 -23.12 23.86 -22.86
C LYS A 428 -23.27 22.62 -23.73
N LYS A 429 -24.17 21.72 -23.35
CA LYS A 429 -24.61 20.64 -24.23
C LYS A 429 -25.84 21.09 -25.01
#